data_AF-A0A847ADU7-F1
#
_entry.id   AF-A0A847ADU7-F1
#
_cell.length_a   1.000
_cell.length_b   1.000
_cell.length_c   1.000
_cell.angle_alpha   90.00
_cell.angle_beta   90.00
_cell.angle_gamma   90.00
#
_symmetry.space_group_name_H-M   'P 1'
#
loop_
_entity.id
_entity.type
_entity.pdbx_description
1 polymer ?
#
loop_
_entity_poly.entity_id
_entity_poly.type
_entity_poly.pdbx_seq_one_letter_code
_entity_poly.pdbx_strand_id
1 'polypeptide(L)' 'KRCSLCIHICPKKVLELDEVRGKSIPARQDDCIGCKQCENICPDLAITVKEREEG' A
#
# COMPACT_ATOMS: atom_id res chain seq x y z
N LYS A 1 1.92 14.34 8.67
CA LYS A 1 2.96 13.32 8.97
C LYS A 1 3.20 12.51 7.70
N ARG A 2 4.45 12.37 7.25
CA ARG A 2 4.81 11.39 6.20
C ARG A 2 4.72 9.99 6.83
N CYS A 3 3.91 9.10 6.26
CA CYS A 3 3.72 7.74 6.76
C CYS A 3 4.32 6.75 5.75
N SER A 4 5.31 5.96 6.18
CA SER A 4 5.90 4.88 5.41
C SER A 4 5.56 3.49 5.97
N LEU A 5 4.69 3.41 6.99
CA LEU A 5 4.32 2.16 7.67
C LEU A 5 3.82 1.08 6.72
N CYS A 6 2.97 1.46 5.76
CA CYS A 6 2.42 0.55 4.75
C CYS A 6 3.50 -0.09 3.86
N ILE A 7 4.62 0.61 3.63
CA ILE A 7 5.77 0.13 2.85
C ILE A 7 6.56 -0.89 3.68
N HIS A 8 6.77 -0.60 4.97
CA HIS A 8 7.51 -1.48 5.88
C HIS A 8 6.75 -2.76 6.22
N ILE A 9 5.43 -2.68 6.44
CA ILE A 9 4.60 -3.85 6.77
C ILE A 9 4.35 -4.76 5.56
N CYS A 10 4.46 -4.22 4.35
CA CYS A 10 4.14 -4.97 3.14
C CYS A 10 5.23 -6.03 2.90
N PRO A 11 4.89 -7.34 2.96
CA PRO A 11 5.88 -8.40 2.76
C PRO A 11 6.45 -8.41 1.35
N LYS A 12 5.65 -7.94 0.38
CA LYS A 12 5.98 -7.84 -1.04
C LYS A 12 6.51 -6.47 -1.45
N LYS A 13 6.54 -5.50 -0.52
CA LYS A 13 6.98 -4.11 -0.76
C LYS A 13 6.39 -3.50 -2.04
N VAL A 14 5.09 -3.63 -2.22
CA VAL A 14 4.38 -3.16 -3.43
C VAL A 14 4.11 -1.66 -3.47
N LEU A 15 4.33 -0.99 -2.34
CA LEU A 15 4.11 0.43 -2.14
C LEU A 15 5.46 1.15 -2.07
N GLU A 16 5.54 2.34 -2.65
CA GLU A 16 6.71 3.23 -2.59
C GLU A 16 6.31 4.60 -2.04
N LEU A 17 7.26 5.33 -1.44
CA LEU A 17 6.99 6.67 -0.90
C LEU A 17 7.24 7.71 -1.99
N ASP A 18 6.20 8.42 -2.39
CA ASP A 18 6.35 9.60 -3.23
C ASP A 18 6.94 10.74 -2.38
N GLU A 19 8.21 11.07 -2.61
CA GLU A 19 8.95 12.08 -1.84
C GLU A 19 8.42 13.51 -2.08
N VAL A 20 7.79 13.74 -3.24
CA VAL A 20 7.27 15.04 -3.66
C VAL A 20 5.96 15.35 -2.95
N ARG A 21 5.04 14.39 -2.91
CA ARG A 21 3.70 14.50 -2.32
C ARG A 21 3.67 14.00 -0.86
N GLY A 22 4.70 13.29 -0.43
CA GLY A 22 4.79 12.66 0.88
C GLY A 22 3.76 11.56 1.09
N LYS A 23 3.33 10.88 0.03
CA LYS A 23 2.25 9.87 0.03
C LYS A 23 2.77 8.54 -0.50
N SER A 24 2.31 7.44 0.07
CA SER A 24 2.60 6.11 -0.48
C SER A 24 1.81 5.84 -1.75
N ILE A 25 2.49 5.39 -2.80
CA ILE A 25 1.92 5.04 -4.11
C ILE A 25 2.09 3.54 -4.40
N PRO A 26 1.13 2.89 -5.08
CA PRO A 26 1.25 1.50 -5.49
C PRO A 26 2.14 1.37 -6.74
N ALA A 27 3.43 1.09 -6.53
CA ALA A 27 4.37 0.92 -7.62
C ALA A 27 4.34 -0.49 -8.23
N ARG A 28 3.96 -1.51 -7.45
CA ARG A 28 3.95 -2.93 -7.88
C ARG A 28 2.67 -3.65 -7.48
N GLN A 29 1.53 -3.08 -7.84
CA GLN A 29 0.23 -3.65 -7.49
C GLN A 29 0.05 -5.11 -7.97
N ASP A 30 0.75 -5.53 -9.03
CA ASP A 30 0.78 -6.91 -9.56
C ASP A 30 1.42 -7.94 -8.61
N ASP A 31 2.38 -7.52 -7.79
CA ASP A 31 2.96 -8.35 -6.73
C ASP A 31 2.09 -8.42 -5.46
N CYS A 32 1.01 -7.64 -5.41
CA CYS A 32 0.12 -7.61 -4.25
C CYS A 32 -0.64 -8.92 -4.12
N ILE A 33 -0.42 -9.61 -3.01
CA ILE A 33 -1.13 -10.85 -2.65
C ILE A 33 -2.45 -10.62 -1.92
N GLY A 34 -2.94 -9.38 -1.86
CA GLY A 34 -4.21 -9.08 -1.20
C GLY A 34 -4.22 -9.26 0.33
N CYS A 35 -3.07 -9.22 1.02
CA CYS A 35 -3.00 -9.48 2.48
C CYS A 35 -3.69 -8.41 3.37
N LYS A 36 -4.11 -7.27 2.80
CA LYS A 36 -4.79 -6.15 3.48
C LYS A 36 -4.06 -5.55 4.69
N GLN A 37 -2.78 -5.87 4.93
CA GLN A 37 -2.03 -5.32 6.07
C GLN A 37 -1.78 -3.81 5.96
N CYS A 38 -1.48 -3.32 4.75
CA CYS A 38 -1.26 -1.90 4.49
C CYS A 38 -2.53 -1.05 4.75
N GLU A 39 -3.71 -1.60 4.48
CA GLU A 39 -5.01 -0.99 4.77
C GLU A 39 -5.27 -0.96 6.28
N ASN A 40 -5.11 -2.10 6.97
CA ASN A 40 -5.36 -2.22 8.41
C ASN A 40 -4.44 -1.33 9.28
N ILE A 41 -3.16 -1.18 8.90
CA ILE A 41 -2.22 -0.36 9.69
C ILE A 41 -2.36 1.14 9.37
N CYS A 42 -3.06 1.51 8.30
CA CYS A 42 -3.14 2.90 7.88
C CYS A 42 -4.12 3.67 8.78
N PRO A 43 -3.64 4.61 9.62
CA PRO A 43 -4.54 5.35 10.52
C PRO A 43 -5.49 6.30 9.76
N ASP A 44 -5.10 6.68 8.54
CA ASP A 44 -5.89 7.54 7.65
C ASP A 44 -6.78 6.75 6.69
N LEU A 45 -6.69 5.40 6.71
CA LEU A 45 -7.36 4.51 5.75
C LEU A 45 -7.16 4.94 4.28
N ALA A 46 -6.00 5.53 3.97
CA ALA A 46 -5.69 6.08 2.65
C ALA A 46 -5.39 5.01 1.59
N ILE A 47 -5.36 3.74 1.98
CA ILE A 47 -5.04 2.60 1.12
C ILE A 47 -6.25 1.66 1.14
N THR A 48 -6.70 1.25 -0.03
CA THR A 48 -7.77 0.25 -0.18
C THR A 48 -7.27 -0.91 -1.03
N VAL A 49 -7.34 -2.12 -0.50
CA VAL A 49 -6.95 -3.34 -1.23
C VAL A 49 -8.19 -3.95 -1.86
N LYS A 50 -8.29 -3.85 -3.18
CA LYS A 50 -9.34 -4.50 -3.97
C LYS A 50 -8.86 -5.85 -4.47
N GLU A 51 -9.76 -6.84 -4.45
CA GLU A 51 -9.56 -8.09 -5.17
C GLU A 51 -9.54 -7.77 -6.67
N ARG A 52 -8.60 -8.36 -7.40
CA ARG A 52 -8.60 -8.25 -8.86
C ARG A 52 -9.85 -9.00 -9.31
N GLU A 53 -10.79 -8.31 -9.94
CA GLU A 53 -11.90 -8.97 -10.61
C GLU A 53 -11.29 -9.88 -11.69
N GLU A 54 -11.14 -11.15 -11.36
CA GLU A 54 -10.81 -12.22 -12.30
C GLU A 54 -12.08 -12.45 -13.13
N GLY A 55 -12.12 -11.83 -14.30
CA GLY A 55 -13.13 -12.08 -15.35
C GLY A 55 -12.75 -13.27 -16.21
#